data_AF-A0A7S0XAD9-F1
#
_entry.id   AF-A0A7S0XAD9-F1
#
_cell.length_a   1.000
_cell.length_b   1.000
_cell.length_c   1.000
_cell.angle_alpha   90.00
_cell.angle_beta   90.00
_cell.angle_gamma   90.00
#
_symmetry.space_group_name_H-M   'P 1'
#
loop_
_entity.id
_entity.type
_entity.pdbx_description
1 polymer ?
#
loop_
_entity_poly.entity_id
_entity_poly.type
_entity_poly.pdbx_seq_one_letter_code
_entity_poly.pdbx_strand_id
1 'polypeptide(L)'
;MDSAEVKRGKGHKRKALDAGIQNQKVEHAAPGSAERSGGPKAEVKPEGGSSSEESKEKLAELMRVFVELSSQSGSHLQCIIGAGTALGTMVHLLHAMDVGTSSISSDVEKHAGEAHELLCKAVKSKLTASEVNVASVPQLVAVLVRHPLVTGAHVPVSDLAHEVARRAAEAITKLVAKDARVKGIVRAGEGVPMLRALLERQIPRESKVQRAAAGALISLDEHGELIENIRRATESITSVTWSEVAALHDAIKRDVHTLGELAKQDQEYVDVLAAAGALNVITPLLHLGARMGVRAKTRDDAGGAPTNFADIEKEVCYTIGVMASKAKHQQMVAESGAIAGLVTMLTRQPAA
;
A
#
# COMPACT_ATOMS: atom_id res chain seq x y z
N MET A 1 -17.59 -26.87 -55.48
CA MET A 1 -16.30 -27.13 -56.16
C MET A 1 -15.75 -25.79 -56.59
N ASP A 2 -14.43 -25.65 -56.46
CA ASP A 2 -13.57 -24.48 -56.69
C ASP A 2 -13.39 -23.42 -55.58
N SER A 3 -12.29 -23.65 -54.84
CA SER A 3 -11.08 -22.81 -54.80
C SER A 3 -11.15 -21.38 -54.24
N ALA A 4 -10.49 -21.18 -53.09
CA ALA A 4 -9.33 -20.27 -53.01
C ALA A 4 -8.56 -20.45 -51.68
N GLU A 5 -7.30 -20.84 -51.84
CA GLU A 5 -6.27 -21.13 -50.86
C GLU A 5 -5.64 -19.81 -50.34
N VAL A 6 -5.61 -19.59 -49.02
CA VAL A 6 -4.95 -18.42 -48.41
C VAL A 6 -3.65 -18.87 -47.73
N LYS A 7 -2.52 -18.59 -48.40
CA LYS A 7 -1.17 -18.62 -47.82
C LYS A 7 -0.88 -17.29 -47.11
N ARG A 8 -0.48 -17.33 -45.84
CA ARG A 8 0.15 -16.18 -45.16
C ARG A 8 1.39 -16.61 -44.35
N GLY A 9 2.54 -16.32 -44.96
CA GLY A 9 3.57 -15.42 -44.41
C GLY A 9 4.27 -15.77 -43.09
N LYS A 10 5.50 -16.30 -43.21
CA LYS A 10 6.50 -16.40 -42.13
C LYS A 10 6.96 -15.01 -41.68
N GLY A 11 6.77 -14.69 -40.39
CA GLY A 11 7.27 -13.49 -39.74
C GLY A 11 8.77 -13.56 -39.42
N HIS A 12 9.51 -12.55 -39.88
CA HIS A 12 10.95 -12.38 -39.73
C HIS A 12 11.34 -11.95 -38.32
N LYS A 13 12.36 -12.60 -37.75
CA LYS A 13 13.10 -12.16 -36.56
C LYS A 13 13.95 -10.93 -36.92
N ARG A 14 13.77 -9.81 -36.24
CA ARG A 14 14.72 -8.69 -36.26
C ARG A 14 15.43 -8.60 -34.91
N LYS A 15 16.75 -8.81 -34.97
CA LYS A 15 17.74 -8.53 -33.91
C LYS A 15 17.87 -7.02 -33.78
N ALA A 16 17.78 -6.48 -32.56
CA ALA A 16 18.20 -5.12 -32.26
C ALA A 16 19.67 -5.16 -31.82
N LEU A 17 20.45 -4.26 -32.41
CA LEU A 17 21.88 -4.12 -32.27
C LEU A 17 22.24 -3.31 -31.03
N ASP A 18 23.40 -3.71 -30.51
CA ASP A 18 24.26 -3.14 -29.49
C ASP A 18 24.56 -1.65 -29.73
N ALA A 19 24.40 -0.83 -28.70
CA ALA A 19 24.86 0.57 -28.69
C ALA A 19 25.70 0.77 -27.43
N GLY A 20 27.02 0.60 -27.60
CA GLY A 20 28.02 0.86 -26.58
C GLY A 20 28.15 2.35 -26.29
N ILE A 21 28.01 2.71 -25.02
CA ILE A 21 28.33 4.04 -24.50
C ILE A 21 29.74 3.96 -23.90
N GLN A 22 30.69 4.59 -24.59
CA GLN A 22 32.05 4.81 -24.10
C GLN A 22 32.04 5.98 -23.11
N ASN A 23 32.27 5.71 -21.83
CA ASN A 23 32.56 6.75 -20.84
C ASN A 23 34.07 7.04 -20.83
N GLN A 24 34.47 8.19 -21.38
CA GLN A 24 35.78 8.78 -21.13
C GLN A 24 35.80 9.36 -19.71
N LYS A 25 36.58 8.75 -18.81
CA LYS A 25 36.93 9.33 -17.52
C LYS A 25 38.32 9.94 -17.64
N VAL A 26 38.38 11.27 -17.66
CA VAL A 26 39.61 12.05 -17.62
C VAL A 26 40.16 12.04 -16.20
N GLU A 27 41.38 11.54 -16.05
CA GLU A 27 42.20 11.69 -14.86
C GLU A 27 42.80 13.10 -14.80
N HIS A 28 42.72 13.76 -13.65
CA HIS A 28 43.69 14.80 -13.31
C HIS A 28 44.18 14.62 -11.87
N ALA A 29 45.49 14.48 -11.78
CA ALA A 29 46.27 14.38 -10.56
C ALA A 29 46.38 15.74 -9.83
N ALA A 30 46.57 15.64 -8.52
CA ALA A 30 46.94 16.73 -7.61
C ALA A 30 48.32 17.34 -7.96
N PRO A 31 48.64 18.50 -7.37
CA PRO A 31 49.69 18.46 -6.36
C PRO A 31 49.35 19.26 -5.11
N GLY A 32 49.85 18.74 -3.97
CA GLY A 32 49.58 19.27 -2.64
C GLY A 32 50.34 20.52 -2.25
N SER A 33 50.12 20.95 -1.02
CA SER A 33 51.10 21.65 -0.19
C SER A 33 50.72 21.47 1.27
N ALA A 34 51.74 21.14 2.05
CA ALA A 34 51.72 21.03 3.49
C ALA A 34 51.50 22.39 4.15
N GLU A 35 50.86 22.42 5.32
CA GLU A 35 51.42 23.15 6.46
C GLU A 35 50.79 22.70 7.78
N ARG A 36 51.62 22.76 8.82
CA ARG A 36 51.44 22.20 10.16
C ARG A 36 50.71 23.21 11.04
N SER A 37 49.90 22.72 11.98
CA SER A 37 49.92 23.26 13.34
C SER A 37 49.25 22.27 14.30
N GLY A 38 50.00 21.91 15.34
CA GLY A 38 49.53 21.06 16.42
C GLY A 38 48.68 21.87 17.40
N GLY A 39 47.59 21.24 17.85
CA GLY A 39 46.80 21.61 19.01
C GLY A 39 46.53 20.35 19.85
N PRO A 40 46.41 20.47 21.17
CA PRO A 40 46.50 19.33 22.10
C PRO A 40 45.30 18.39 21.98
N LYS A 41 45.60 17.08 22.01
CA LYS A 41 44.63 15.99 22.11
C LYS A 41 43.81 16.17 23.40
N ALA A 42 42.56 16.61 23.24
CA ALA A 42 41.53 16.31 24.23
C ALA A 42 41.19 14.82 24.09
N GLU A 43 41.46 14.08 25.15
CA GLU A 43 41.18 12.67 25.31
C GLU A 43 39.65 12.48 25.42
N VAL A 44 38.99 12.37 24.26
CA VAL A 44 37.61 11.93 24.18
C VAL A 44 37.61 10.41 24.29
N LYS A 45 37.13 9.88 25.43
CA LYS A 45 36.78 8.47 25.58
C LYS A 45 35.87 8.04 24.42
N PRO A 46 36.18 6.97 23.69
CA PRO A 46 35.21 6.39 22.79
C PRO A 46 34.21 5.60 23.64
N GLU A 47 33.02 6.16 23.85
CA GLU A 47 31.84 5.34 24.17
C GLU A 47 31.43 4.61 22.88
N GLY A 48 32.23 3.62 22.51
CA GLY A 48 32.02 2.73 21.37
C GLY A 48 31.62 1.36 21.87
N GLY A 49 30.32 1.16 22.14
CA GLY A 49 29.75 -0.18 22.09
C GLY A 49 29.94 -0.69 20.66
N SER A 50 30.77 -1.70 20.46
CA SER A 50 31.04 -2.23 19.12
C SER A 50 29.74 -2.76 18.53
N SER A 51 29.40 -2.38 17.28
CA SER A 51 28.24 -2.86 16.49
C SER A 51 28.02 -4.38 16.53
N SER A 52 29.07 -5.16 16.85
CA SER A 52 29.01 -6.61 17.07
C SER A 52 28.25 -7.03 18.34
N GLU A 53 28.34 -6.29 19.44
CA GLU A 53 27.64 -6.62 20.70
C GLU A 53 26.14 -6.33 20.61
N GLU A 54 25.77 -5.21 19.97
CA GLU A 54 24.35 -4.87 19.71
C GLU A 54 23.68 -5.93 18.82
N SER A 55 24.39 -6.42 17.79
CA SER A 55 23.88 -7.48 16.90
C SER A 55 23.70 -8.81 17.63
N LYS A 56 24.59 -9.16 18.58
CA LYS A 56 24.45 -10.36 19.41
C LYS A 56 23.27 -10.25 20.38
N GLU A 57 23.07 -9.08 20.98
CA GLU A 57 21.92 -8.82 21.85
C GLU A 57 20.59 -8.95 21.08
N LYS A 58 20.52 -8.38 19.87
CA LYS A 58 19.33 -8.51 19.00
C LYS A 58 19.09 -9.93 18.53
N LEU A 59 20.14 -10.71 18.28
CA LEU A 59 20.03 -12.13 17.98
C LEU A 59 19.50 -12.93 19.19
N ALA A 60 19.97 -12.62 20.39
CA ALA A 60 19.46 -13.23 21.62
C ALA A 60 17.96 -12.89 21.84
N GLU A 61 17.56 -11.64 21.55
CA GLU A 61 16.16 -11.24 21.61
C GLU A 61 15.32 -11.97 20.55
N LEU A 62 15.84 -12.16 19.33
CA LEU A 62 15.17 -12.97 18.30
C LEU A 62 14.90 -14.38 18.83
N MET A 63 15.91 -15.04 19.42
CA MET A 63 15.75 -16.38 19.99
C MET A 63 14.69 -16.42 21.09
N ARG A 64 14.63 -15.39 21.95
CA ARG A 64 13.61 -15.28 23.00
C ARG A 64 12.20 -15.20 22.41
N VAL A 65 12.01 -14.36 21.40
CA VAL A 65 10.73 -14.24 20.67
C VAL A 65 10.33 -15.56 20.01
N PHE A 66 11.29 -16.34 19.49
CA PHE A 66 11.01 -17.66 18.91
C PHE A 66 10.53 -18.70 19.92
N VAL A 67 11.13 -18.71 21.12
CA VAL A 67 10.69 -19.58 22.21
C VAL A 67 9.25 -19.24 22.60
N GLU A 68 8.95 -17.95 22.73
CA GLU A 68 7.58 -17.48 23.02
C GLU A 68 6.60 -17.85 21.89
N LEU A 69 6.94 -17.59 20.63
CA LEU A 69 6.12 -17.92 19.47
C LEU A 69 5.81 -19.43 19.38
N SER A 70 6.82 -20.27 19.64
CA SER A 70 6.67 -21.73 19.62
C SER A 70 5.72 -22.23 20.72
N SER A 71 5.77 -21.61 21.90
CA SER A 71 4.88 -21.91 23.03
C SER A 71 3.43 -21.48 22.78
N GLN A 72 3.20 -20.51 21.89
CA GLN A 72 1.90 -19.90 21.62
C GLN A 72 1.15 -20.55 20.44
N SER A 73 1.65 -21.64 19.87
CA SER A 73 1.13 -22.32 18.67
C SER A 73 -0.37 -22.69 18.70
N GLY A 74 -1.02 -22.69 19.87
CA GLY A 74 -2.46 -22.89 20.05
C GLY A 74 -3.35 -21.65 19.86
N SER A 75 -2.78 -20.44 19.81
CA SER A 75 -3.54 -19.18 19.67
C SER A 75 -3.15 -18.44 18.40
N HIS A 76 -4.04 -18.44 17.40
CA HIS A 76 -3.80 -17.76 16.11
C HIS A 76 -3.37 -16.30 16.28
N LEU A 77 -4.05 -15.54 17.14
CA LEU A 77 -3.75 -14.11 17.30
C LEU A 77 -2.36 -13.88 17.91
N GLN A 78 -2.00 -14.66 18.92
CA GLN A 78 -0.69 -14.55 19.55
C GLN A 78 0.42 -14.98 18.59
N CYS A 79 0.19 -16.01 17.77
CA CYS A 79 1.14 -16.37 16.71
C CYS A 79 1.35 -15.26 15.69
N ILE A 80 0.31 -14.53 15.29
CA ILE A 80 0.47 -13.37 14.38
C ILE A 80 1.34 -12.30 15.04
N ILE A 81 1.06 -11.97 16.30
CA ILE A 81 1.79 -10.94 17.04
C ILE A 81 3.26 -11.34 17.25
N GLY A 82 3.51 -12.59 17.66
CA GLY A 82 4.86 -13.12 17.85
C GLY A 82 5.64 -13.18 16.54
N ALA A 83 5.03 -13.66 15.45
CA ALA A 83 5.67 -13.67 14.13
C ALA A 83 5.99 -12.25 13.64
N GLY A 84 5.10 -11.28 13.85
CA GLY A 84 5.35 -9.88 13.54
C GLY A 84 6.49 -9.25 14.37
N THR A 85 6.56 -9.60 15.65
CA THR A 85 7.65 -9.15 16.54
C THR A 85 9.00 -9.75 16.12
N ALA A 86 8.99 -11.04 15.77
CA ALA A 86 10.17 -11.74 15.24
C ALA A 86 10.65 -11.08 13.94
N LEU A 87 9.71 -10.82 13.01
CA LEU A 87 9.98 -10.14 11.75
C LEU A 87 10.63 -8.78 11.98
N GLY A 88 10.15 -7.99 12.94
CA GLY A 88 10.78 -6.71 13.24
C GLY A 88 12.23 -6.82 13.67
N THR A 89 12.51 -7.78 14.54
CA THR A 89 13.87 -8.06 15.00
C THR A 89 14.76 -8.53 13.84
N MET A 90 14.25 -9.38 12.95
CA MET A 90 14.94 -9.83 11.74
C MET A 90 15.27 -8.64 10.82
N VAL A 91 14.32 -7.75 10.58
CA VAL A 91 14.51 -6.58 9.74
C VAL A 91 15.57 -5.65 10.32
N HIS A 92 15.56 -5.43 11.64
CA HIS A 92 16.61 -4.65 12.30
C HIS A 92 18.00 -5.29 12.14
N LEU A 93 18.11 -6.60 12.35
CA LEU A 93 19.36 -7.34 12.15
C LEU A 93 19.87 -7.19 10.71
N LEU A 94 19.00 -7.37 9.71
CA LEU A 94 19.39 -7.24 8.30
C LEU A 94 19.85 -5.82 7.93
N HIS A 95 19.22 -4.78 8.47
CA HIS A 95 19.66 -3.39 8.23
C HIS A 95 20.99 -3.06 8.93
N ALA A 96 21.26 -3.65 10.09
CA ALA A 96 22.55 -3.50 10.78
C ALA A 96 23.69 -4.22 10.05
N MET A 97 23.37 -5.12 9.12
CA MET A 97 24.29 -6.05 8.46
C MET A 97 24.80 -5.62 7.08
N ASP A 98 24.64 -4.37 6.66
CA ASP A 98 25.25 -3.84 5.41
C ASP A 98 26.81 -3.90 5.41
N VAL A 99 27.40 -4.50 6.45
CA VAL A 99 28.83 -4.76 6.65
C VAL A 99 29.10 -6.26 6.95
N GLY A 100 28.97 -7.13 5.95
CA GLY A 100 29.86 -8.29 5.77
C GLY A 100 29.69 -9.58 6.60
N THR A 101 28.54 -9.88 7.21
CA THR A 101 28.35 -11.14 7.98
C THR A 101 27.35 -12.13 7.33
N SER A 102 27.84 -13.05 6.50
CA SER A 102 27.01 -14.06 5.82
C SER A 102 26.33 -15.08 6.76
N SER A 103 26.90 -15.35 7.94
CA SER A 103 26.35 -16.32 8.90
C SER A 103 25.02 -15.88 9.50
N ILE A 104 24.89 -14.60 9.89
CA ILE A 104 23.68 -14.07 10.55
C ILE A 104 22.52 -14.00 9.55
N SER A 105 22.81 -13.74 8.27
CA SER A 105 21.79 -13.77 7.20
C SER A 105 21.15 -15.14 7.07
N SER A 106 21.95 -16.20 7.10
CA SER A 106 21.45 -17.58 7.01
C SER A 106 20.59 -17.94 8.22
N ASP A 107 20.98 -17.52 9.42
CA ASP A 107 20.19 -17.76 10.63
C ASP A 107 18.87 -17.00 10.60
N VAL A 108 18.88 -15.71 10.21
CA VAL A 108 17.66 -14.90 10.07
C VAL A 108 16.70 -15.53 9.05
N GLU A 109 17.20 -16.01 7.92
CA GLU A 109 16.38 -16.68 6.90
C GLU A 109 15.77 -17.98 7.39
N LYS A 110 16.55 -18.80 8.10
CA LYS A 110 16.06 -20.05 8.71
C LYS A 110 14.92 -19.76 9.69
N HIS A 111 15.15 -18.82 10.61
CA HIS A 111 14.15 -18.42 11.59
C HIS A 111 12.90 -17.84 10.91
N ALA A 112 13.05 -17.03 9.86
CA ALA A 112 11.91 -16.53 9.09
C ALA A 112 11.05 -17.66 8.51
N GLY A 113 11.68 -18.73 7.98
CA GLY A 113 10.99 -19.92 7.51
C GLY A 113 10.22 -20.65 8.62
N GLU A 114 10.84 -20.82 9.80
CA GLU A 114 10.20 -21.47 10.96
C GLU A 114 9.00 -20.66 11.49
N ALA A 115 9.13 -19.34 11.62
CA ALA A 115 8.03 -18.46 12.02
C ALA A 115 6.88 -18.50 11.01
N HIS A 116 7.19 -18.54 9.71
CA HIS A 116 6.19 -18.66 8.66
C HIS A 116 5.42 -19.98 8.77
N GLU A 117 6.11 -21.11 9.02
CA GLU A 117 5.47 -22.41 9.21
C GLU A 117 4.57 -22.44 10.46
N LEU A 118 5.04 -21.90 11.58
CA LEU A 118 4.26 -21.79 12.82
C LEU A 118 2.99 -20.95 12.61
N LEU A 119 3.11 -19.82 11.94
CA LEU A 119 1.98 -18.96 11.59
C LEU A 119 0.96 -19.70 10.72
N CYS A 120 1.42 -20.43 9.69
CA CYS A 120 0.54 -21.24 8.85
C CYS A 120 -0.19 -22.35 9.62
N LYS A 121 0.43 -22.96 10.62
CA LYS A 121 -0.20 -23.98 11.49
C LYS A 121 -1.26 -23.37 12.41
N ALA A 122 -0.99 -22.21 13.00
CA ALA A 122 -1.84 -21.56 13.99
C ALA A 122 -3.21 -21.13 13.43
N VAL A 123 -3.29 -20.89 12.12
CA VAL A 123 -4.51 -20.50 11.37
C VAL A 123 -5.66 -21.49 11.53
N LYS A 124 -5.37 -22.75 11.84
CA LYS A 124 -6.38 -23.79 12.08
C LYS A 124 -7.19 -23.54 13.36
N SER A 125 -6.70 -22.70 14.28
CA SER A 125 -7.42 -22.35 15.50
C SER A 125 -8.48 -21.26 15.25
N LYS A 126 -9.63 -21.40 15.90
CA LYS A 126 -10.76 -20.48 15.74
C LYS A 126 -10.49 -19.19 16.52
N LEU A 127 -10.43 -18.06 15.82
CA LEU A 127 -10.33 -16.75 16.45
C LEU A 127 -11.66 -16.40 17.13
N THR A 128 -11.66 -16.08 18.42
CA THR A 128 -12.85 -15.69 19.20
C THR A 128 -12.76 -14.22 19.61
N ALA A 129 -13.88 -13.58 19.94
CA ALA A 129 -13.88 -12.24 20.56
C ALA A 129 -13.78 -12.35 22.10
N SER A 130 -12.84 -13.14 22.60
CA SER A 130 -12.54 -13.14 24.03
C SER A 130 -11.91 -11.80 24.42
N GLU A 131 -12.08 -11.39 25.69
CA GLU A 131 -11.45 -10.17 26.22
C GLU A 131 -9.93 -10.16 25.97
N VAL A 132 -9.27 -11.31 26.08
CA VAL A 132 -7.83 -11.46 25.79
C VAL A 132 -7.50 -11.08 24.34
N ASN A 133 -8.34 -11.50 23.38
CA ASN A 133 -8.10 -11.21 21.98
C ASN A 133 -8.38 -9.74 21.65
N VAL A 134 -9.44 -9.16 22.23
CA VAL A 134 -9.76 -7.73 22.07
C VAL A 134 -8.65 -6.86 22.66
N ALA A 135 -8.14 -7.22 23.85
CA ALA A 135 -7.02 -6.54 24.50
C ALA A 135 -5.70 -6.65 23.72
N SER A 136 -5.59 -7.63 22.81
CA SER A 136 -4.41 -7.85 21.96
C SER A 136 -4.48 -7.12 20.61
N VAL A 137 -5.61 -6.48 20.28
CA VAL A 137 -5.78 -5.75 19.01
C VAL A 137 -4.78 -4.60 18.84
N PRO A 138 -4.45 -3.78 19.86
CA PRO A 138 -3.44 -2.74 19.70
C PRO A 138 -2.07 -3.29 19.26
N GLN A 139 -1.65 -4.43 19.79
CA GLN A 139 -0.40 -5.10 19.40
C GLN A 139 -0.49 -5.64 17.97
N LEU A 140 -1.64 -6.19 17.58
CA LEU A 140 -1.89 -6.61 16.19
C LEU A 140 -1.74 -5.44 15.21
N VAL A 141 -2.29 -4.27 15.56
CA VAL A 141 -2.16 -3.06 14.75
C VAL A 141 -0.72 -2.56 14.73
N ALA A 142 -0.02 -2.57 15.86
CA ALA A 142 1.39 -2.20 15.92
C ALA A 142 2.26 -3.08 15.00
N VAL A 143 1.96 -4.37 14.89
CA VAL A 143 2.65 -5.28 13.96
C VAL A 143 2.43 -4.86 12.50
N LEU A 144 1.21 -4.50 12.11
CA LEU A 144 0.93 -4.00 10.76
C LEU A 144 1.69 -2.71 10.45
N VAL A 145 1.72 -1.77 11.40
CA VAL A 145 2.33 -0.45 11.23
C VAL A 145 3.86 -0.53 11.15
N ARG A 146 4.49 -1.38 11.97
CA ARG A 146 5.96 -1.42 12.09
C ARG A 146 6.66 -2.08 10.92
N HIS A 147 6.01 -2.99 10.22
CA HIS A 147 6.66 -3.82 9.19
C HIS A 147 5.91 -3.80 7.85
N PRO A 148 5.81 -2.63 7.20
CA PRO A 148 5.16 -2.52 5.90
C PRO A 148 6.03 -3.20 4.83
N LEU A 149 5.78 -4.49 4.62
CA LEU A 149 6.31 -5.34 3.53
C LEU A 149 7.78 -5.09 3.19
N VAL A 150 8.65 -5.95 3.71
CA VAL A 150 10.07 -5.96 3.33
C VAL A 150 10.17 -6.42 1.88
N THR A 151 10.64 -5.57 0.98
CA THR A 151 10.84 -5.91 -0.44
C THR A 151 12.33 -5.95 -0.76
N GLY A 152 12.84 -7.12 -1.15
CA GLY A 152 14.20 -7.27 -1.68
C GLY A 152 15.18 -8.05 -0.78
N ALA A 153 16.17 -8.67 -1.44
CA ALA A 153 17.27 -9.51 -0.95
C ALA A 153 16.90 -10.83 -0.22
N HIS A 154 16.06 -10.81 0.81
CA HIS A 154 15.82 -11.98 1.68
C HIS A 154 14.42 -12.56 1.48
N VAL A 155 14.29 -13.55 0.59
CA VAL A 155 13.00 -14.16 0.21
C VAL A 155 12.21 -14.66 1.42
N PRO A 156 12.79 -15.42 2.37
CA PRO A 156 12.03 -15.93 3.53
C PRO A 156 11.46 -14.83 4.43
N VAL A 157 12.19 -13.72 4.61
CA VAL A 157 11.77 -12.58 5.44
C VAL A 157 10.65 -11.80 4.74
N SER A 158 10.76 -11.63 3.42
CA SER A 158 9.70 -11.04 2.59
C SER A 158 8.42 -11.90 2.64
N ASP A 159 8.53 -13.22 2.51
CA ASP A 159 7.38 -14.14 2.55
C ASP A 159 6.71 -14.13 3.94
N LEU A 160 7.50 -14.10 5.01
CA LEU A 160 6.99 -13.90 6.36
C LEU A 160 6.26 -12.56 6.51
N ALA A 161 6.80 -11.47 5.95
CA ALA A 161 6.17 -10.15 6.00
C ALA A 161 4.81 -10.12 5.30
N HIS A 162 4.70 -10.72 4.11
CA HIS A 162 3.43 -10.84 3.40
C HIS A 162 2.42 -11.69 4.19
N GLU A 163 2.86 -12.83 4.75
CA GLU A 163 1.97 -13.71 5.52
C GLU A 163 1.50 -13.03 6.80
N VAL A 164 2.37 -12.36 7.56
CA VAL A 164 2.00 -11.59 8.76
C VAL A 164 0.98 -10.50 8.41
N ALA A 165 1.23 -9.71 7.36
CA ALA A 165 0.31 -8.65 6.95
C ALA A 165 -1.07 -9.20 6.55
N ARG A 166 -1.08 -10.27 5.74
CA ARG A 166 -2.30 -10.96 5.33
C ARG A 166 -3.09 -11.48 6.53
N ARG A 167 -2.43 -12.18 7.46
CA ARG A 167 -3.08 -12.78 8.63
C ARG A 167 -3.58 -11.75 9.61
N ALA A 168 -2.84 -10.66 9.81
CA ALA A 168 -3.30 -9.57 10.65
C ALA A 168 -4.57 -8.90 10.07
N ALA A 169 -4.64 -8.66 8.76
CA ALA A 169 -5.83 -8.12 8.12
C ALA A 169 -7.03 -9.11 8.18
N GLU A 170 -6.81 -10.41 7.94
CA GLU A 170 -7.83 -11.45 8.13
C GLU A 170 -8.34 -11.53 9.58
N ALA A 171 -7.44 -11.38 10.55
CA ALA A 171 -7.78 -11.39 11.97
C ALA A 171 -8.63 -10.16 12.34
N ILE A 172 -8.28 -8.97 11.85
CA ILE A 172 -9.08 -7.75 12.03
C ILE A 172 -10.50 -7.96 11.49
N THR A 173 -10.63 -8.45 10.26
CA THR A 173 -11.93 -8.77 9.63
C THR A 173 -12.79 -9.67 10.53
N LYS A 174 -12.20 -10.77 11.01
CA LYS A 174 -12.88 -11.75 11.85
C LYS A 174 -13.23 -11.23 13.25
N LEU A 175 -12.40 -10.36 13.83
CA LEU A 175 -12.64 -9.79 15.15
C LEU A 175 -13.70 -8.70 15.10
N VAL A 176 -13.65 -7.83 14.09
CA VAL A 176 -14.66 -6.79 13.87
C VAL A 176 -16.06 -7.38 13.68
N ALA A 177 -16.18 -8.49 12.97
CA ALA A 177 -17.45 -9.20 12.81
C ALA A 177 -18.03 -9.77 14.11
N LYS A 178 -17.22 -9.88 15.18
CA LYS A 178 -17.61 -10.49 16.46
C LYS A 178 -17.72 -9.49 17.60
N ASP A 179 -17.00 -8.37 17.52
CA ASP A 179 -17.01 -7.32 18.54
C ASP A 179 -16.81 -5.94 17.89
N ALA A 180 -17.81 -5.09 18.03
CA ALA A 180 -17.81 -3.75 17.46
C ALA A 180 -16.73 -2.83 18.07
N ARG A 181 -16.28 -3.07 19.31
CA ARG A 181 -15.21 -2.28 19.97
C ARG A 181 -13.90 -2.33 19.17
N VAL A 182 -13.66 -3.43 18.46
CA VAL A 182 -12.46 -3.63 17.64
C VAL A 182 -12.36 -2.56 16.56
N LYS A 183 -13.47 -2.09 15.98
CA LYS A 183 -13.46 -1.00 15.00
C LYS A 183 -12.82 0.27 15.56
N GLY A 184 -13.23 0.66 16.77
CA GLY A 184 -12.71 1.84 17.45
C GLY A 184 -11.22 1.72 17.76
N ILE A 185 -10.79 0.56 18.26
CA ILE A 185 -9.38 0.30 18.58
C ILE A 185 -8.51 0.37 17.32
N VAL A 186 -8.92 -0.29 16.23
CA VAL A 186 -8.14 -0.31 14.97
C VAL A 186 -8.03 1.09 14.37
N ARG A 187 -9.12 1.87 14.41
CA ARG A 187 -9.11 3.26 13.93
C ARG A 187 -8.21 4.17 14.76
N ALA A 188 -8.21 4.02 16.08
CA ALA A 188 -7.37 4.83 16.96
C ALA A 188 -5.86 4.51 16.85
N GLY A 189 -5.51 3.31 16.36
CA GLY A 189 -4.13 2.81 16.34
C GLY A 189 -3.39 2.95 15.01
N GLU A 190 -3.79 3.82 14.07
CA GLU A 190 -3.22 3.92 12.71
C GLU A 190 -3.44 2.65 11.84
N GLY A 191 -4.35 1.75 12.23
CA GLY A 191 -4.61 0.53 11.49
C GLY A 191 -5.24 0.79 10.11
N VAL A 192 -6.15 1.76 10.01
CA VAL A 192 -6.82 2.12 8.76
C VAL A 192 -5.85 2.72 7.72
N PRO A 193 -5.04 3.75 8.03
CA PRO A 193 -4.02 4.25 7.11
C PRO A 193 -3.07 3.16 6.62
N MET A 194 -2.64 2.26 7.51
CA MET A 194 -1.77 1.15 7.11
C MET A 194 -2.48 0.15 6.19
N LEU A 195 -3.73 -0.20 6.46
CA LEU A 195 -4.49 -1.10 5.58
C LEU A 195 -4.72 -0.49 4.19
N ARG A 196 -4.96 0.83 4.10
CA ARG A 196 -5.02 1.56 2.81
C ARG A 196 -3.68 1.46 2.07
N ALA A 197 -2.57 1.71 2.76
CA ALA A 197 -1.24 1.59 2.17
C ALA A 197 -0.91 0.15 1.71
N LEU A 198 -1.38 -0.88 2.43
CA LEU A 198 -1.24 -2.29 1.99
C LEU A 198 -2.07 -2.60 0.75
N LEU A 199 -3.28 -2.03 0.65
CA LEU A 199 -4.15 -2.22 -0.51
C LEU A 199 -3.51 -1.61 -1.78
N GLU A 200 -2.99 -0.39 -1.67
CA GLU A 200 -2.43 0.37 -2.80
C GLU A 200 -1.02 -0.07 -3.20
N ARG A 201 -0.35 -0.88 -2.36
CA ARG A 201 1.00 -1.33 -2.64
C ARG A 201 1.01 -2.36 -3.76
N GLN A 202 1.83 -2.11 -4.78
CA GLN A 202 2.06 -3.05 -5.86
C GLN A 202 2.93 -4.22 -5.35
N ILE A 203 2.30 -5.30 -4.90
CA ILE A 203 2.98 -6.51 -4.43
C ILE A 203 3.07 -7.50 -5.60
N PRO A 204 4.23 -7.71 -6.23
CA PRO A 204 4.36 -8.48 -7.48
C PRO A 204 4.04 -9.98 -7.36
N ARG A 205 3.73 -10.50 -6.16
CA ARG A 205 3.56 -11.95 -5.91
C ARG A 205 2.28 -12.36 -5.17
N GLU A 206 1.63 -11.47 -4.41
CA GLU A 206 0.46 -11.86 -3.61
C GLU A 206 -0.70 -10.88 -3.67
N SER A 207 -1.69 -11.18 -4.52
CA SER A 207 -3.02 -10.54 -4.48
C SER A 207 -3.80 -10.84 -3.19
N LYS A 208 -3.33 -11.78 -2.37
CA LYS A 208 -3.99 -12.18 -1.13
C LYS A 208 -3.86 -11.14 -0.03
N VAL A 209 -2.72 -10.45 0.07
CA VAL A 209 -2.52 -9.38 1.05
C VAL A 209 -3.49 -8.23 0.75
N GLN A 210 -3.58 -7.80 -0.51
CA GLN A 210 -4.50 -6.75 -0.94
C GLN A 210 -5.96 -7.14 -0.72
N ARG A 211 -6.35 -8.39 -1.03
CA ARG A 211 -7.70 -8.90 -0.74
C ARG A 211 -8.00 -8.90 0.76
N ALA A 212 -7.07 -9.35 1.60
CA ALA A 212 -7.25 -9.35 3.04
C ALA A 212 -7.37 -7.92 3.60
N ALA A 213 -6.54 -6.99 3.11
CA ALA A 213 -6.59 -5.57 3.46
C ALA A 213 -7.94 -4.94 3.05
N ALA A 214 -8.41 -5.21 1.84
CA ALA A 214 -9.73 -4.75 1.38
C ALA A 214 -10.87 -5.31 2.25
N GLY A 215 -10.84 -6.61 2.59
CA GLY A 215 -11.82 -7.21 3.49
C GLY A 215 -11.84 -6.57 4.87
N ALA A 216 -10.67 -6.21 5.41
CA ALA A 216 -10.55 -5.49 6.68
C ALA A 216 -11.12 -4.08 6.57
N LEU A 217 -10.79 -3.33 5.51
CA LEU A 217 -11.30 -1.97 5.26
C LEU A 217 -12.83 -1.95 5.10
N ILE A 218 -13.39 -2.90 4.36
CA ILE A 218 -14.84 -3.06 4.21
C ILE A 218 -15.49 -3.35 5.56
N SER A 219 -14.94 -4.28 6.34
CA SER A 219 -15.48 -4.64 7.67
C SER A 219 -15.39 -3.49 8.66
N LEU A 220 -14.39 -2.62 8.51
CA LEU A 220 -14.26 -1.40 9.27
C LEU A 220 -15.23 -0.31 8.80
N ASP A 221 -16.00 -0.46 7.73
CA ASP A 221 -16.84 0.58 7.13
C ASP A 221 -16.05 1.75 6.51
N GLU A 222 -14.79 1.51 6.13
CA GLU A 222 -13.94 2.58 5.59
C GLU A 222 -14.41 3.09 4.21
N HIS A 223 -15.10 2.24 3.46
CA HIS A 223 -15.74 2.65 2.21
C HIS A 223 -16.77 3.76 2.41
N GLY A 224 -17.51 3.75 3.52
CA GLY A 224 -18.46 4.81 3.85
C GLY A 224 -17.76 6.14 4.13
N GLU A 225 -16.68 6.11 4.90
CA GLU A 225 -15.85 7.29 5.18
C GLU A 225 -15.22 7.86 3.90
N LEU A 226 -14.72 7.00 3.00
CA LEU A 226 -14.21 7.40 1.68
C LEU A 226 -15.28 8.13 0.86
N ILE A 227 -16.48 7.55 0.75
CA ILE A 227 -17.60 8.13 0.00
C ILE A 227 -17.99 9.50 0.59
N GLU A 228 -18.08 9.59 1.91
CA GLU A 228 -18.43 10.82 2.61
C GLU A 228 -17.33 11.90 2.50
N ASN A 229 -16.06 11.51 2.50
CA ASN A 229 -14.93 12.42 2.26
C ASN A 229 -14.95 12.98 0.84
N ILE A 230 -15.17 12.13 -0.17
CA ILE A 230 -15.28 12.58 -1.56
C ILE A 230 -16.45 13.56 -1.69
N ARG A 231 -17.61 13.25 -1.09
CA ARG A 231 -18.79 14.13 -1.12
C ARG A 231 -18.46 15.50 -0.52
N ARG A 232 -17.95 15.54 0.72
CA ARG A 232 -17.58 16.78 1.42
C ARG A 232 -16.50 17.58 0.68
N ALA A 233 -15.48 16.92 0.17
CA ALA A 233 -14.41 17.56 -0.58
C ALA A 233 -14.93 18.15 -1.90
N THR A 234 -15.83 17.46 -2.59
CA THR A 234 -16.46 17.94 -3.84
C THR A 234 -17.37 19.14 -3.63
N GLU A 235 -18.09 19.18 -2.51
CA GLU A 235 -18.89 20.36 -2.13
C GLU A 235 -17.96 21.54 -1.80
N SER A 236 -16.93 21.28 -0.99
CA SER A 236 -16.00 22.29 -0.50
C SER A 236 -15.13 22.89 -1.60
N ILE A 237 -14.64 22.10 -2.56
CA ILE A 237 -13.67 22.54 -3.58
C ILE A 237 -14.18 23.71 -4.43
N THR A 238 -15.50 23.85 -4.55
CA THR A 238 -16.15 24.95 -5.28
C THR A 238 -16.19 26.28 -4.51
N SER A 239 -15.94 26.26 -3.20
CA SER A 239 -16.07 27.41 -2.29
C SER A 239 -14.75 27.88 -1.66
N VAL A 240 -13.76 26.99 -1.51
CA VAL A 240 -12.46 27.26 -0.84
C VAL A 240 -11.48 28.07 -1.69
N THR A 241 -10.45 28.66 -1.08
CA THR A 241 -9.39 29.39 -1.81
C THR A 241 -8.60 28.49 -2.78
N TRP A 242 -7.96 29.08 -3.80
CA TRP A 242 -7.14 28.30 -4.75
C TRP A 242 -5.99 27.55 -4.08
N SER A 243 -5.43 28.07 -2.99
CA SER A 243 -4.41 27.37 -2.19
C SER A 243 -4.93 26.09 -1.54
N GLU A 244 -6.22 26.02 -1.20
CA GLU A 244 -6.85 24.85 -0.58
C GLU A 244 -7.35 23.83 -1.62
N VAL A 245 -7.59 24.27 -2.86
CA VAL A 245 -8.04 23.39 -3.96
C VAL A 245 -7.07 22.24 -4.19
N ALA A 246 -5.75 22.46 -4.10
CA ALA A 246 -4.76 21.41 -4.31
C ALA A 246 -4.89 20.26 -3.30
N ALA A 247 -5.07 20.58 -2.01
CA ALA A 247 -5.23 19.57 -0.95
C ALA A 247 -6.52 18.77 -1.10
N LEU A 248 -7.63 19.43 -1.46
CA LEU A 248 -8.90 18.76 -1.73
C LEU A 248 -8.85 17.91 -3.00
N HIS A 249 -8.18 18.40 -4.03
CA HIS A 249 -7.96 17.66 -5.27
C HIS A 249 -7.20 16.35 -5.01
N ASP A 250 -6.08 16.41 -4.28
CA ASP A 250 -5.33 15.21 -3.93
C ASP A 250 -6.12 14.26 -3.01
N ALA A 251 -6.93 14.80 -2.09
CA ALA A 251 -7.81 13.98 -1.25
C ALA A 251 -8.87 13.24 -2.09
N ILE A 252 -9.57 13.94 -2.99
CA ILE A 252 -10.56 13.34 -3.89
C ILE A 252 -9.91 12.28 -4.76
N LYS A 253 -8.77 12.60 -5.39
CA LYS A 253 -8.03 11.67 -6.25
C LYS A 253 -7.68 10.38 -5.53
N ARG A 254 -7.07 10.50 -4.34
CA ARG A 254 -6.69 9.33 -3.53
C ARG A 254 -7.92 8.53 -3.12
N ASP A 255 -8.94 9.16 -2.57
CA ASP A 255 -10.10 8.43 -2.04
C ASP A 255 -10.89 7.72 -3.16
N VAL A 256 -11.01 8.34 -4.35
CA VAL A 256 -11.59 7.68 -5.54
C VAL A 256 -10.72 6.49 -5.96
N HIS A 257 -9.40 6.66 -6.02
CA HIS A 257 -8.48 5.57 -6.35
C HIS A 257 -8.61 4.39 -5.37
N THR A 258 -8.65 4.67 -4.06
CA THR A 258 -8.82 3.64 -3.03
C THR A 258 -10.14 2.88 -3.21
N LEU A 259 -11.24 3.55 -3.58
CA LEU A 259 -12.51 2.89 -3.91
C LEU A 259 -12.37 1.95 -5.13
N GLY A 260 -11.63 2.35 -6.16
CA GLY A 260 -11.30 1.51 -7.31
C GLY A 260 -10.49 0.27 -6.93
N GLU A 261 -9.47 0.43 -6.09
CA GLU A 261 -8.66 -0.70 -5.62
C GLU A 261 -9.44 -1.65 -4.71
N LEU A 262 -10.41 -1.15 -3.91
CA LEU A 262 -11.37 -2.00 -3.17
C LEU A 262 -12.24 -2.81 -4.13
N ALA A 263 -12.87 -2.14 -5.10
CA ALA A 263 -13.76 -2.76 -6.09
C ALA A 263 -13.06 -3.86 -6.91
N LYS A 264 -11.76 -3.72 -7.15
CA LYS A 264 -10.93 -4.66 -7.91
C LYS A 264 -10.70 -5.99 -7.19
N GLN A 265 -10.72 -6.03 -5.85
CA GLN A 265 -10.32 -7.23 -5.11
C GLN A 265 -11.37 -8.35 -5.13
N ASP A 266 -12.65 -7.96 -5.00
CA ASP A 266 -13.78 -8.88 -4.93
C ASP A 266 -15.08 -8.23 -5.41
N GLN A 267 -15.98 -9.04 -5.94
CA GLN A 267 -17.26 -8.62 -6.48
C GLN A 267 -18.28 -8.34 -5.40
N GLU A 268 -18.19 -9.02 -4.27
CA GLU A 268 -18.96 -8.66 -3.08
C GLU A 268 -18.62 -7.23 -2.62
N TYR A 269 -17.38 -6.77 -2.83
CA TYR A 269 -17.02 -5.39 -2.50
C TYR A 269 -17.64 -4.39 -3.48
N VAL A 270 -17.75 -4.73 -4.77
CA VAL A 270 -18.52 -3.90 -5.72
C VAL A 270 -19.97 -3.75 -5.27
N ASP A 271 -20.61 -4.84 -4.80
CA ASP A 271 -21.97 -4.81 -4.26
C ASP A 271 -22.07 -3.91 -3.01
N VAL A 272 -21.09 -3.97 -2.10
CA VAL A 272 -21.05 -3.10 -0.91
C VAL A 272 -20.88 -1.63 -1.29
N LEU A 273 -19.93 -1.30 -2.18
CA LEU A 273 -19.70 0.06 -2.65
C LEU A 273 -20.91 0.64 -3.37
N ALA A 274 -21.55 -0.19 -4.19
CA ALA A 274 -22.79 0.14 -4.87
C ALA A 274 -23.93 0.47 -3.89
N ALA A 275 -24.16 -0.41 -2.91
CA ALA A 275 -25.17 -0.21 -1.89
C ALA A 275 -24.90 1.04 -1.03
N ALA A 276 -23.64 1.39 -0.81
CA ALA A 276 -23.22 2.61 -0.11
C ALA A 276 -23.34 3.88 -0.97
N GLY A 277 -23.75 3.78 -2.24
CA GLY A 277 -23.97 4.93 -3.11
C GLY A 277 -22.68 5.52 -3.71
N ALA A 278 -21.59 4.75 -3.82
CA ALA A 278 -20.32 5.24 -4.37
C ALA A 278 -20.48 5.90 -5.74
N LEU A 279 -21.30 5.33 -6.63
CA LEU A 279 -21.53 5.86 -7.98
C LEU A 279 -22.18 7.24 -7.99
N ASN A 280 -23.04 7.54 -7.01
CA ASN A 280 -23.71 8.83 -6.87
C ASN A 280 -22.72 9.95 -6.54
N VAL A 281 -21.64 9.62 -5.85
CA VAL A 281 -20.62 10.57 -5.44
C VAL A 281 -19.52 10.73 -6.47
N ILE A 282 -19.09 9.64 -7.14
CA ILE A 282 -17.98 9.71 -8.11
C ILE A 282 -18.41 10.16 -9.51
N THR A 283 -19.64 9.89 -9.95
CA THR A 283 -20.09 10.26 -11.30
C THR A 283 -20.11 11.78 -11.55
N PRO A 284 -20.56 12.63 -10.60
CA PRO A 284 -20.47 14.09 -10.75
C PRO A 284 -19.04 14.62 -10.97
N LEU A 285 -18.02 13.88 -10.54
CA LEU A 285 -16.62 14.29 -10.69
C LEU A 285 -16.14 14.30 -12.15
N LEU A 286 -16.79 13.56 -13.06
CA LEU A 286 -16.52 13.62 -14.51
C LEU A 286 -16.73 15.03 -15.12
N HIS A 287 -17.43 15.90 -14.40
CA HIS A 287 -17.71 17.28 -14.79
C HIS A 287 -17.03 18.31 -13.88
N LEU A 288 -16.19 17.88 -12.93
CA LEU A 288 -15.59 18.77 -11.93
C LEU A 288 -14.71 19.85 -12.59
N GLY A 289 -13.90 19.46 -13.59
CA GLY A 289 -13.07 20.41 -14.35
C GLY A 289 -13.90 21.51 -15.03
N ALA A 290 -15.05 21.17 -15.60
CA ALA A 290 -15.95 22.16 -16.21
C ALA A 290 -16.54 23.12 -15.16
N ARG A 291 -16.98 22.59 -14.00
CA ARG A 291 -17.50 23.41 -12.89
C ARG A 291 -16.44 24.38 -12.35
N MET A 292 -15.21 23.91 -12.21
CA MET A 292 -14.09 24.72 -11.73
C MET A 292 -13.56 25.72 -12.78
N GLY A 293 -13.63 25.37 -14.06
CA GLY A 293 -13.34 26.29 -15.16
C GLY A 293 -14.32 27.46 -15.26
N VAL A 294 -15.60 27.24 -14.94
CA VAL A 294 -16.60 28.32 -14.80
C VAL A 294 -16.23 29.23 -13.63
N ARG A 295 -15.85 28.66 -12.48
CA ARG A 295 -15.42 29.40 -11.29
C ARG A 295 -14.21 30.31 -11.56
N ALA A 296 -13.20 29.81 -12.26
CA ALA A 296 -12.00 30.58 -12.60
C ALA A 296 -12.29 31.82 -13.47
N LYS A 297 -13.34 31.78 -14.30
CA LYS A 297 -13.76 32.96 -15.11
C LYS A 297 -14.50 34.02 -14.31
N THR A 298 -14.97 33.70 -13.10
CA THR A 298 -15.80 34.60 -12.26
C THR A 298 -15.04 35.29 -11.13
N ARG A 299 -13.81 34.87 -10.84
CA ARG A 299 -12.93 35.50 -9.84
C ARG A 299 -11.68 36.04 -10.52
N ASP A 300 -11.44 37.34 -10.43
CA ASP A 300 -10.22 38.02 -10.88
C ASP A 300 -8.97 37.69 -10.03
N ASP A 301 -8.89 36.47 -9.48
CA ASP A 301 -7.78 36.04 -8.63
C ASP A 301 -6.59 35.63 -9.51
N ALA A 302 -5.77 36.61 -9.87
CA ALA A 302 -4.63 36.55 -10.78
C ALA A 302 -3.40 35.74 -10.28
N GLY A 303 -3.59 34.63 -9.55
CA GLY A 303 -2.47 33.96 -8.87
C GLY A 303 -2.45 32.42 -8.83
N GLY A 304 -3.50 31.71 -9.23
CA GLY A 304 -3.54 30.24 -9.17
C GLY A 304 -3.56 29.62 -10.56
N ALA A 305 -2.51 28.88 -10.95
CA ALA A 305 -2.59 28.03 -12.12
C ALA A 305 -3.78 27.04 -11.94
N PRO A 306 -4.65 26.86 -12.95
CA PRO A 306 -5.79 25.96 -12.82
C PRO A 306 -5.25 24.54 -12.61
N THR A 307 -5.52 23.96 -11.43
CA THR A 307 -5.27 22.54 -11.17
C THR A 307 -6.04 21.75 -12.23
N ASN A 308 -5.33 20.95 -13.02
CA ASN A 308 -5.99 20.10 -14.00
C ASN A 308 -6.72 18.97 -13.25
N PHE A 309 -8.01 18.79 -13.53
CA PHE A 309 -8.86 17.75 -12.92
C PHE A 309 -8.84 16.43 -13.70
N ALA A 310 -8.06 16.33 -14.79
CA ALA A 310 -8.00 15.16 -15.65
C ALA A 310 -7.50 13.89 -14.94
N ASP A 311 -6.68 14.04 -13.88
CA ASP A 311 -6.24 12.90 -13.08
C ASP A 311 -7.35 12.35 -12.18
N ILE A 312 -8.19 13.22 -11.59
CA ILE A 312 -9.43 12.77 -10.93
C ILE A 312 -10.35 12.08 -11.95
N GLU A 313 -10.55 12.68 -13.13
CA GLU A 313 -11.37 12.08 -14.18
C GLU A 313 -10.85 10.69 -14.59
N LYS A 314 -9.52 10.52 -14.66
CA LYS A 314 -8.88 9.23 -14.91
C LYS A 314 -9.19 8.21 -13.81
N GLU A 315 -9.06 8.58 -12.53
CA GLU A 315 -9.36 7.67 -11.41
C GLU A 315 -10.85 7.32 -11.33
N VAL A 316 -11.74 8.27 -11.66
CA VAL A 316 -13.19 8.02 -11.75
C VAL A 316 -13.48 7.05 -12.89
N CYS A 317 -12.91 7.26 -14.08
CA CYS A 317 -13.06 6.35 -15.22
C CYS A 317 -12.57 4.94 -14.88
N TYR A 318 -11.41 4.84 -14.22
CA TYR A 318 -10.86 3.57 -13.75
C TYR A 318 -11.84 2.86 -12.79
N THR A 319 -12.31 3.57 -11.76
CA THR A 319 -13.24 3.03 -10.76
C THR A 319 -14.55 2.57 -11.38
N ILE A 320 -15.16 3.41 -12.24
CA ILE A 320 -16.38 3.05 -12.98
C ILE A 320 -16.14 1.83 -13.86
N GLY A 321 -15.00 1.75 -14.56
CA GLY A 321 -14.66 0.60 -15.39
C GLY A 321 -14.54 -0.70 -14.60
N VAL A 322 -13.89 -0.65 -13.43
CA VAL A 322 -13.79 -1.80 -12.52
C VAL A 322 -15.18 -2.23 -12.02
N MET A 323 -16.01 -1.29 -11.59
CA MET A 323 -17.37 -1.57 -11.14
C MET A 323 -18.27 -2.10 -12.27
N ALA A 324 -18.09 -1.64 -13.51
CA ALA A 324 -18.85 -2.07 -14.69
C ALA A 324 -18.34 -3.38 -15.34
N SER A 325 -17.29 -3.99 -14.78
CA SER A 325 -16.67 -5.21 -15.34
C SER A 325 -17.62 -6.40 -15.42
N LYS A 326 -18.73 -6.40 -14.67
CA LYS A 326 -19.77 -7.42 -14.73
C LYS A 326 -21.15 -6.85 -15.06
N ALA A 327 -21.92 -7.63 -15.82
CA ALA A 327 -23.26 -7.27 -16.28
C ALA A 327 -24.22 -6.82 -15.16
N LYS A 328 -24.13 -7.45 -13.97
CA LYS A 328 -24.95 -7.12 -12.80
C LYS A 328 -24.89 -5.63 -12.41
N HIS A 329 -23.73 -4.99 -12.60
CA HIS A 329 -23.50 -3.60 -12.17
C HIS A 329 -23.57 -2.59 -13.30
N GLN A 330 -23.57 -3.04 -14.56
CA GLN A 330 -23.60 -2.16 -15.73
C GLN A 330 -24.85 -1.29 -15.79
N GLN A 331 -26.01 -1.85 -15.42
CA GLN A 331 -27.27 -1.09 -15.38
C GLN A 331 -27.18 0.07 -14.37
N MET A 332 -26.70 -0.21 -13.16
CA MET A 332 -26.55 0.80 -12.12
C MET A 332 -25.52 1.88 -12.50
N VAL A 333 -24.43 1.52 -13.17
CA VAL A 333 -23.47 2.48 -13.73
C VAL A 333 -24.14 3.36 -14.81
N ALA A 334 -25.01 2.79 -15.64
CA ALA A 334 -25.77 3.56 -16.61
C ALA A 334 -26.75 4.54 -15.92
N GLU A 335 -27.46 4.06 -14.91
CA GLU A 335 -28.44 4.83 -14.12
C GLU A 335 -27.80 5.94 -13.29
N SER A 336 -26.52 5.83 -12.91
CA SER A 336 -25.81 6.90 -12.18
C SER A 336 -25.52 8.14 -13.04
N GLY A 337 -25.76 8.08 -14.36
CA GLY A 337 -25.42 9.13 -15.31
C GLY A 337 -23.99 9.06 -15.84
N ALA A 338 -23.26 7.97 -15.56
CA ALA A 338 -21.86 7.81 -15.99
C ALA A 338 -21.72 7.88 -17.52
N ILE A 339 -22.65 7.28 -18.26
CA ILE A 339 -22.61 7.27 -19.74
C ILE A 339 -22.62 8.69 -20.30
N ALA A 340 -23.50 9.56 -19.81
CA ALA A 340 -23.57 10.95 -20.27
C ALA A 340 -22.27 11.72 -19.97
N GLY A 341 -21.67 11.48 -18.79
CA GLY A 341 -20.38 12.07 -18.43
C GLY A 341 -19.23 11.59 -19.32
N LEU A 342 -19.16 10.27 -19.56
CA LEU A 342 -18.14 9.67 -20.42
C LEU A 342 -18.25 10.14 -21.88
N VAL A 343 -19.47 10.22 -22.42
CA VAL A 343 -19.72 10.78 -23.77
C VAL A 343 -19.28 12.24 -23.84
N THR A 344 -19.63 13.04 -22.82
CA THR A 344 -19.20 14.45 -22.74
C THR A 344 -17.68 14.55 -22.77
N MET A 345 -16.96 13.70 -22.03
CA MET A 345 -15.49 13.66 -22.06
C MET A 345 -14.94 13.32 -23.44
N LEU A 346 -15.50 12.33 -24.15
CA LEU A 346 -15.07 11.98 -25.51
C LEU A 346 -15.25 13.11 -26.52
N THR A 347 -16.24 13.99 -26.31
CA THR A 347 -16.47 15.16 -27.17
C THR A 347 -15.59 16.36 -26.85
N ARG A 348 -14.86 16.35 -25.72
CA ARG A 348 -13.82 17.36 -25.43
C ARG A 348 -12.64 17.04 -26.35
N GLN A 349 -12.43 17.84 -27.39
CA GLN A 349 -11.27 17.64 -28.28
C GLN A 349 -9.98 17.58 -27.46
N PRO A 350 -9.02 16.69 -27.80
CA PRO A 350 -7.68 16.82 -27.25
C PRO A 350 -7.17 18.19 -27.67
N ALA A 351 -6.70 18.99 -26.71
CA ALA A 351 -6.01 20.23 -27.01
C ALA A 351 -4.87 19.90 -27.98
N ALA A 352 -4.98 20.41 -29.20
CA ALA A 352 -3.98 20.25 -30.25
C ALA A 352 -2.69 20.99 -29.92
#